data_AF-A0A1V9YIV5-F1
#
_entry.id   AF-A0A1V9YIV5-F1
#
_cell.length_a   1.000
_cell.length_b   1.000
_cell.length_c   1.000
_cell.angle_alpha   90.00
_cell.angle_beta   90.00
_cell.angle_gamma   90.00
#
_symmetry.space_group_name_H-M   'P 1'
#
loop_
_entity.id
_entity.type
_entity.pdbx_description
1 polymer ?
#
loop_
_entity_poly.entity_id
_entity_poly.type
_entity_poly.pdbx_seq_one_letter_code
_entity_poly.pdbx_strand_id
1 'polypeptide(L)'
;MCLCPGCFCPPTAKRLRHNTRAWTDPLLLTNLVYVLAAIVSYCVGQYTCAILQLGSSIASTLFHRSRETKFLPLDALISGTLGIIAGYVVLDAIENELHHVIGLKMLHGAGCAFTWIYCGMPGGARYEIWHRRWHFVSGYTTLSCSLLMSVYHPDFDAIVMNWLFPGSTLDLGM
;
A
#
# COMPACT_ATOMS: atom_id res chain seq x y z
N MET A 1 14.78 -23.58 -11.50
CA MET A 1 14.22 -24.33 -12.66
C MET A 1 13.79 -23.31 -13.72
N CYS A 2 13.87 -23.63 -15.02
CA CYS A 2 13.25 -22.80 -16.06
C CYS A 2 11.74 -23.09 -16.03
N LEU A 3 10.91 -22.05 -16.17
CA LEU A 3 9.44 -22.15 -16.02
C LEU A 3 8.72 -22.60 -17.32
N CYS A 4 9.45 -23.03 -18.35
CA CYS A 4 8.89 -23.60 -19.57
C CYS A 4 8.90 -25.14 -19.48
N PRO A 5 7.73 -25.81 -19.51
CA PRO A 5 7.67 -27.26 -19.57
C PRO A 5 8.35 -27.75 -20.86
N GLY A 6 9.39 -28.58 -20.76
CA GLY A 6 10.03 -29.25 -21.90
C GLY A 6 11.28 -28.59 -22.49
N CYS A 7 11.77 -27.46 -21.96
CA CYS A 7 13.01 -26.86 -22.47
C CYS A 7 14.28 -27.37 -21.75
N PHE A 8 15.17 -28.04 -22.48
CA PHE A 8 16.56 -28.30 -22.07
C PHE A 8 17.41 -27.04 -22.24
N CYS A 9 17.30 -26.08 -21.31
CA CYS A 9 18.22 -24.93 -21.31
C CYS A 9 19.57 -25.33 -20.68
N PRO A 10 20.71 -24.98 -21.30
CA PRO A 10 22.04 -25.29 -20.76
C PRO A 10 22.25 -24.65 -19.38
N PRO A 11 23.01 -25.29 -18.47
CA PRO A 11 23.17 -24.86 -17.08
C PRO A 11 23.79 -23.45 -16.94
N THR A 12 24.46 -22.94 -17.97
CA THR A 12 25.02 -21.58 -18.05
C THR A 12 24.01 -20.51 -18.46
N ALA A 13 22.89 -20.86 -19.11
CA ALA A 13 21.82 -19.91 -19.47
C ALA A 13 21.00 -19.43 -18.25
N LYS A 14 21.19 -20.05 -17.07
CA LYS A 14 20.59 -19.65 -15.79
C LYS A 14 21.40 -18.62 -15.02
N ARG A 15 22.50 -18.08 -15.56
CA ARG A 15 23.25 -17.00 -14.89
C ARG A 15 22.60 -15.63 -15.14
N LEU A 16 21.67 -15.28 -14.25
CA LEU A 16 21.78 -14.06 -13.44
C LEU A 16 21.96 -12.69 -14.16
N ARG A 17 21.33 -12.44 -15.32
CA ARG A 17 21.46 -11.11 -15.97
C ARG A 17 20.21 -10.30 -16.28
N HIS A 18 19.01 -10.77 -15.93
CA HIS A 18 17.79 -9.95 -15.92
C HIS A 18 16.88 -10.32 -14.75
N ASN A 19 17.35 -10.11 -13.52
CA ASN A 19 16.67 -10.54 -12.30
C ASN A 19 15.65 -9.52 -11.78
N THR A 20 15.15 -8.64 -12.65
CA THR A 20 14.27 -7.54 -12.29
C THR A 20 13.17 -7.35 -13.33
N ARG A 21 11.93 -7.07 -12.90
CA ARG A 21 10.75 -6.85 -13.78
C ARG A 21 10.83 -5.53 -14.55
N ALA A 22 10.54 -5.49 -15.85
CA ALA A 22 10.63 -4.23 -16.61
C ALA A 22 9.87 -3.07 -15.93
N TRP A 23 10.34 -1.83 -16.07
CA TRP A 23 9.65 -0.66 -15.48
C TRP A 23 8.24 -0.45 -16.03
N THR A 24 7.98 -0.94 -17.24
CA THR A 24 6.67 -0.94 -17.89
C THR A 24 5.83 -2.17 -17.55
N ASP A 25 6.28 -3.03 -16.64
CA ASP A 25 5.52 -4.19 -16.19
C ASP A 25 4.21 -3.70 -15.55
N PRO A 26 3.04 -4.19 -16.01
CA PRO A 26 1.75 -3.73 -15.50
C PRO A 26 1.61 -3.90 -13.98
N LEU A 27 2.22 -4.93 -13.38
CA LEU A 27 2.17 -5.11 -11.92
C LEU A 27 2.88 -3.97 -11.18
N LEU A 28 4.00 -3.49 -11.72
CA LEU A 28 4.68 -2.31 -11.18
C LEU A 28 3.89 -1.03 -11.43
N LEU A 29 3.33 -0.85 -12.62
CA LEU A 29 2.63 0.39 -12.95
C LEU A 29 1.34 0.57 -12.14
N THR A 30 0.62 -0.50 -11.80
CA THR A 30 -0.59 -0.36 -10.97
C THR A 30 -0.30 0.10 -9.55
N ASN A 31 0.96 0.04 -9.09
CA ASN A 31 1.39 0.59 -7.80
C ASN A 31 1.36 2.13 -7.75
N LEU A 32 1.29 2.81 -8.92
CA LEU A 32 1.14 4.27 -8.99
C LEU A 32 -0.15 4.80 -8.38
N VAL A 33 -1.14 3.93 -8.12
CA VAL A 33 -2.34 4.27 -7.35
C VAL A 33 -2.02 4.84 -5.97
N TYR A 34 -0.95 4.40 -5.32
CA TYR A 34 -0.56 4.97 -4.04
C TYR A 34 0.15 6.32 -4.19
N VAL A 35 0.78 6.59 -5.33
CA VAL A 35 1.28 7.95 -5.63
C VAL A 35 0.11 8.91 -5.79
N LEU A 36 -0.94 8.48 -6.51
CA LEU A 36 -2.16 9.26 -6.63
C LEU A 36 -2.80 9.49 -5.25
N ALA A 37 -2.90 8.44 -4.43
CA ALA A 37 -3.38 8.58 -3.05
C ALA A 37 -2.54 9.57 -2.25
N ALA A 38 -1.20 9.50 -2.34
CA ALA A 38 -0.29 10.39 -1.65
C ALA A 38 -0.50 11.86 -2.04
N ILE A 39 -0.68 12.13 -3.33
CA ILE A 39 -0.98 13.48 -3.84
C ILE A 39 -2.27 13.99 -3.24
N VAL A 40 -3.35 13.19 -3.25
CA VAL A 40 -4.62 13.63 -2.67
C VAL A 40 -4.49 13.88 -1.18
N SER A 41 -3.85 12.97 -0.44
CA SER A 41 -3.59 13.12 1.00
C SER A 41 -2.83 14.40 1.31
N TYR A 42 -1.81 14.72 0.51
CA TYR A 42 -1.07 15.98 0.63
C TYR A 42 -1.99 17.19 0.41
N CYS A 43 -2.83 17.16 -0.62
CA CYS A 43 -3.76 18.24 -0.93
C CYS A 43 -4.83 18.48 0.16
N VAL A 44 -5.20 17.45 0.93
CA VAL A 44 -6.16 17.56 2.03
C VAL A 44 -5.49 17.73 3.40
N GLY A 45 -4.19 18.05 3.43
CA GLY A 45 -3.44 18.32 4.66
C GLY A 45 -3.21 17.08 5.54
N GLN A 46 -3.19 15.89 4.95
CA GLN A 46 -2.93 14.61 5.64
C GLN A 46 -1.52 14.10 5.26
N TYR A 47 -0.50 14.79 5.76
CA TYR A 47 0.91 14.62 5.39
C TYR A 47 1.49 13.28 5.82
N THR A 48 1.15 12.77 7.01
CA THR A 48 1.58 11.45 7.47
C THR A 48 1.05 10.36 6.54
N CYS A 49 -0.23 10.46 6.15
CA CYS A 49 -0.81 9.56 5.16
C CYS A 49 -0.09 9.69 3.81
N ALA A 50 0.18 10.92 3.35
CA ALA A 50 0.86 11.17 2.09
C ALA A 50 2.26 10.52 2.03
N ILE A 51 3.05 10.69 3.10
CA ILE A 51 4.39 10.11 3.22
C ILE A 51 4.31 8.58 3.23
N LEU A 52 3.39 7.99 4.00
CA LEU A 52 3.24 6.54 4.06
C LEU A 52 2.75 5.93 2.73
N GLN A 53 1.84 6.61 2.02
CA GLN A 53 1.34 6.15 0.71
C GLN A 53 2.42 6.26 -0.37
N LEU A 54 3.20 7.34 -0.38
CA LEU A 54 4.36 7.45 -1.26
C LEU A 54 5.41 6.38 -0.91
N GLY A 55 5.65 6.16 0.38
CA GLY A 55 6.49 5.09 0.89
C GLY A 55 6.01 3.70 0.45
N SER A 56 4.69 3.46 0.46
CA SER A 56 4.09 2.21 -0.02
C SER A 56 4.35 2.02 -1.50
N SER A 57 4.20 3.08 -2.32
CA SER A 57 4.59 3.03 -3.73
C SER A 57 6.07 2.69 -3.92
N ILE A 58 6.98 3.31 -3.15
CA ILE A 58 8.41 3.01 -3.26
C ILE A 58 8.71 1.57 -2.85
N ALA A 59 8.21 1.13 -1.69
CA ALA A 59 8.46 -0.19 -1.15
C ALA A 59 7.88 -1.31 -2.03
N SER A 60 6.63 -1.17 -2.46
CA SER A 60 5.99 -2.12 -3.37
C SER A 60 6.70 -2.16 -4.74
N THR A 61 7.17 -1.01 -5.25
CA THR A 61 7.98 -0.95 -6.46
C THR A 61 9.27 -1.76 -6.30
N LEU A 62 9.99 -1.60 -5.18
CA LEU A 62 11.22 -2.36 -4.91
C LEU A 62 10.95 -3.87 -4.79
N PHE A 63 9.88 -4.24 -4.08
CA PHE A 63 9.44 -5.63 -3.92
C PHE A 63 9.14 -6.27 -5.27
N HIS A 64 8.25 -5.67 -6.08
CA HIS A 64 7.90 -6.21 -7.39
C HIS A 64 9.05 -6.13 -8.39
N ARG A 65 9.83 -5.04 -8.40
CA ARG A 65 11.01 -4.93 -9.27
C ARG A 65 11.97 -6.08 -9.01
N SER A 66 12.09 -6.56 -7.77
CA SER A 66 12.90 -7.72 -7.38
C SER A 66 12.24 -9.09 -7.65
N ARG A 67 11.11 -9.14 -8.37
CA ARG A 67 10.28 -10.35 -8.55
C ARG A 67 9.90 -10.99 -7.23
N GLU A 68 9.51 -10.14 -6.27
CA GLU A 68 8.98 -10.59 -4.98
C GLU A 68 10.00 -11.38 -4.13
N THR A 69 11.30 -11.28 -4.44
CA THR A 69 12.36 -12.02 -3.74
C THR A 69 13.03 -11.23 -2.61
N LYS A 70 12.89 -9.91 -2.61
CA LYS A 70 13.52 -8.98 -1.66
C LYS A 70 12.54 -7.88 -1.27
N PHE A 71 12.76 -7.25 -0.12
CA PHE A 71 11.99 -6.09 0.37
C PHE A 71 10.54 -6.35 0.84
N LEU A 72 10.10 -7.62 0.92
CA LEU A 72 8.80 -7.95 1.53
C LEU A 72 8.62 -7.34 2.93
N PRO A 73 9.61 -7.38 3.85
CA PRO A 73 9.43 -6.79 5.17
C PRO A 73 9.21 -5.28 5.14
N LEU A 74 9.84 -4.57 4.20
CA LEU A 74 9.68 -3.12 4.05
C LEU A 74 8.28 -2.78 3.52
N ASP A 75 7.83 -3.50 2.50
CA ASP A 75 6.49 -3.34 1.92
C ASP A 75 5.40 -3.65 2.95
N ALA A 76 5.55 -4.77 3.67
CA ALA A 76 4.65 -5.17 4.74
C ALA A 76 4.64 -4.19 5.93
N LEU A 77 5.79 -3.62 6.29
CA LEU A 77 5.89 -2.63 7.38
C LEU A 77 5.06 -1.39 7.04
N ILE A 78 5.29 -0.78 5.88
CA ILE A 78 4.61 0.45 5.50
C ILE A 78 3.11 0.21 5.28
N SER A 79 2.75 -0.88 4.60
CA SER A 79 1.36 -1.29 4.42
C SER A 79 0.67 -1.58 5.76
N GLY A 80 1.38 -2.23 6.69
CA GLY A 80 0.92 -2.47 8.05
C GLY A 80 0.65 -1.18 8.83
N THR A 81 1.54 -0.18 8.72
CA THR A 81 1.31 1.13 9.34
C THR A 81 0.07 1.83 8.78
N LEU A 82 -0.14 1.80 7.46
CA LEU A 82 -1.38 2.30 6.85
C LEU A 82 -2.62 1.51 7.32
N GLY A 83 -2.49 0.21 7.54
CA GLY A 83 -3.52 -0.64 8.13
C GLY A 83 -3.88 -0.23 9.57
N ILE A 84 -2.90 0.15 10.38
CA ILE A 84 -3.13 0.66 11.74
C ILE A 84 -3.93 1.97 11.70
N ILE A 85 -3.57 2.91 10.82
CA ILE A 85 -4.32 4.16 10.64
C ILE A 85 -5.76 3.88 10.18
N ALA A 86 -5.95 2.92 9.27
CA ALA A 86 -7.29 2.50 8.88
C ALA A 86 -8.08 1.89 10.05
N GLY A 87 -7.42 1.13 10.94
CA GLY A 87 -8.01 0.61 12.17
C GLY A 87 -8.41 1.72 13.15
N TYR A 88 -7.58 2.74 13.29
CA TYR A 88 -7.89 3.93 14.08
C TYR A 88 -9.18 4.61 13.60
N VAL A 89 -9.34 4.83 12.28
CA VAL A 89 -10.58 5.39 11.71
C VAL A 89 -11.81 4.52 12.02
N VAL A 90 -11.66 3.20 12.05
CA VAL A 90 -12.77 2.30 12.37
C VAL A 90 -13.15 2.41 13.85
N LEU A 91 -12.16 2.45 14.75
CA LEU A 91 -12.41 2.60 16.18
C LEU A 91 -13.11 3.92 16.49
N ASP A 92 -12.62 5.01 15.93
CA ASP A 92 -13.26 6.33 16.06
C ASP A 92 -14.68 6.32 15.51
N ALA A 93 -14.91 5.67 14.36
CA ALA A 93 -16.24 5.55 13.80
C ALA A 93 -17.19 4.73 14.68
N ILE A 94 -16.69 3.74 15.43
CA ILE A 94 -17.49 2.99 16.40
C ILE A 94 -17.84 3.88 17.60
N GLU A 95 -16.85 4.58 18.16
CA GLU A 95 -17.04 5.46 19.32
C GLU A 95 -18.01 6.62 19.04
N ASN A 96 -18.06 7.09 17.78
CA ASN A 96 -18.92 8.19 17.34
C ASN A 96 -20.16 7.73 16.56
N GLU A 97 -20.47 6.43 16.54
CA GLU A 97 -21.65 5.85 15.86
C GLU A 97 -21.76 6.22 14.35
N LEU A 98 -20.62 6.36 13.68
CA LEU A 98 -20.51 6.70 12.26
C LEU A 98 -20.70 5.45 11.38
N HIS A 99 -21.91 4.89 11.36
CA HIS A 99 -22.20 3.62 10.67
C HIS A 99 -21.84 3.60 9.18
N HIS A 100 -21.92 4.75 8.48
CA HIS A 100 -21.51 4.85 7.08
C HIS A 100 -20.01 4.65 6.91
N VAL A 101 -19.19 5.16 7.83
CA VAL A 101 -17.74 4.96 7.83
C VAL A 101 -17.40 3.51 8.12
N ILE A 102 -18.07 2.91 9.12
CA ILE A 102 -17.90 1.49 9.47
C ILE A 102 -18.23 0.61 8.26
N GLY A 103 -19.39 0.81 7.64
CA GLY A 103 -19.82 0.05 6.47
C GLY A 103 -18.84 0.17 5.30
N LEU A 104 -18.37 1.38 5.01
CA LEU A 104 -17.37 1.63 3.97
C LEU A 104 -16.04 0.93 4.27
N LYS A 105 -15.55 1.01 5.52
CA LYS A 105 -14.29 0.38 5.91
C LYS A 105 -14.37 -1.15 5.95
N MET A 106 -15.51 -1.70 6.35
CA MET A 106 -15.76 -3.15 6.27
C MET A 106 -15.72 -3.64 4.82
N LEU A 107 -16.34 -2.90 3.89
CA LEU A 107 -16.28 -3.22 2.47
C LEU A 107 -14.84 -3.17 1.93
N HIS A 108 -14.07 -2.16 2.31
CA HIS A 108 -12.66 -2.05 1.94
C HIS A 108 -11.82 -3.20 2.51
N GLY A 109 -11.96 -3.48 3.81
CA GLY A 109 -11.27 -4.57 4.49
C GLY A 109 -11.57 -5.92 3.84
N ALA A 110 -12.85 -6.19 3.54
CA ALA A 110 -13.26 -7.41 2.83
C ALA A 110 -12.68 -7.48 1.41
N GLY A 111 -12.69 -6.38 0.66
CA GLY A 111 -12.13 -6.31 -0.69
C GLY A 111 -10.62 -6.56 -0.70
N CYS A 112 -9.89 -5.94 0.23
CA CYS A 112 -8.49 -6.22 0.47
C CYS A 112 -8.31 -7.71 0.81
N ALA A 113 -8.88 -8.20 1.92
CA ALA A 113 -8.68 -9.58 2.36
C ALA A 113 -8.97 -10.60 1.25
N PHE A 114 -10.07 -10.42 0.52
CA PHE A 114 -10.42 -11.25 -0.63
C PHE A 114 -9.34 -11.23 -1.71
N THR A 115 -8.92 -10.05 -2.17
CA THR A 115 -7.94 -9.94 -3.26
C THR A 115 -6.55 -10.45 -2.86
N TRP A 116 -6.14 -10.29 -1.59
CA TRP A 116 -4.89 -10.84 -1.06
C TRP A 116 -4.90 -12.36 -0.98
N ILE A 117 -5.94 -12.94 -0.37
CA ILE A 117 -6.06 -14.39 -0.22
C ILE A 117 -6.16 -15.05 -1.62
N TYR A 118 -6.95 -14.45 -2.50
CA TYR A 118 -7.20 -15.03 -3.83
C TYR A 118 -5.98 -14.93 -4.76
N CYS A 119 -5.14 -13.89 -4.66
CA CYS A 119 -3.98 -13.77 -5.54
C CYS A 119 -2.98 -14.94 -5.36
N GLY A 120 -2.84 -15.44 -4.13
CA GLY A 120 -1.94 -16.55 -3.80
C GLY A 120 -0.46 -16.16 -3.90
N MET A 121 0.41 -17.16 -4.08
CA MET A 121 1.86 -16.99 -4.06
C MET A 121 2.41 -16.35 -5.35
N PRO A 122 3.51 -15.57 -5.27
CA PRO A 122 4.18 -15.00 -6.44
C PRO A 122 4.63 -16.00 -7.50
N GLY A 123 4.72 -15.56 -8.76
CA GLY A 123 5.31 -16.31 -9.87
C GLY A 123 4.33 -17.05 -10.78
N GLY A 124 3.01 -16.95 -10.52
CA GLY A 124 1.96 -17.53 -11.37
C GLY A 124 1.04 -16.49 -12.01
N ALA A 125 0.37 -16.84 -13.11
CA ALA A 125 -0.54 -15.93 -13.82
C ALA A 125 -1.69 -15.40 -12.94
N ARG A 126 -2.20 -16.21 -12.01
CA ARG A 126 -3.22 -15.78 -11.04
C ARG A 126 -2.71 -14.65 -10.16
N TYR A 127 -1.49 -14.78 -9.64
CA TYR A 127 -0.86 -13.75 -8.82
C TYR A 127 -0.75 -12.43 -9.60
N GLU A 128 -0.20 -12.46 -10.82
CA GLU A 128 -0.05 -11.26 -11.66
C GLU A 128 -1.36 -10.50 -11.88
N ILE A 129 -2.47 -11.22 -12.09
CA ILE A 129 -3.76 -10.60 -12.35
C ILE A 129 -4.38 -10.03 -11.07
N TRP A 130 -4.40 -10.83 -10.01
CA TRP A 130 -5.13 -10.48 -8.80
C TRP A 130 -4.34 -9.54 -7.89
N HIS A 131 -3.02 -9.57 -7.94
CA HIS A 131 -2.19 -8.63 -7.20
C HIS A 131 -2.28 -7.22 -7.80
N ARG A 132 -2.45 -7.10 -9.13
CA ARG A 132 -2.82 -5.81 -9.74
C ARG A 132 -4.15 -5.28 -9.23
N ARG A 133 -5.16 -6.15 -9.09
CA ARG A 133 -6.47 -5.78 -8.53
C ARG A 133 -6.34 -5.38 -7.06
N TRP A 134 -5.53 -6.11 -6.30
CA TRP A 134 -5.18 -5.76 -4.93
C TRP A 134 -4.63 -4.33 -4.87
N HIS A 135 -3.68 -3.91 -5.72
CA HIS A 135 -3.20 -2.53 -5.76
C HIS A 135 -4.33 -1.49 -5.88
N PHE A 136 -5.29 -1.70 -6.77
CA PHE A 136 -6.42 -0.76 -6.91
C PHE A 136 -7.32 -0.75 -5.67
N VAL A 137 -7.61 -1.92 -5.10
CA VAL A 137 -8.49 -2.04 -3.92
C VAL A 137 -7.84 -1.44 -2.68
N SER A 138 -6.56 -1.76 -2.41
CA SER A 138 -5.79 -1.17 -1.31
C SER A 138 -5.51 0.32 -1.54
N GLY A 139 -5.23 0.72 -2.79
CA GLY A 139 -5.06 2.12 -3.19
C GLY A 139 -6.29 2.97 -2.90
N TYR A 140 -7.48 2.47 -3.26
CA TYR A 140 -8.75 3.11 -2.91
C TYR A 140 -9.02 3.11 -1.40
N THR A 141 -8.65 2.02 -0.71
CA THR A 141 -8.79 1.90 0.74
C THR A 141 -7.97 2.95 1.48
N THR A 142 -6.72 3.18 1.04
CA THR A 142 -5.85 4.19 1.68
C THR A 142 -6.28 5.62 1.31
N LEU A 143 -6.67 5.87 0.06
CA LEU A 143 -7.20 7.17 -0.37
C LEU A 143 -8.46 7.58 0.43
N SER A 144 -9.44 6.69 0.50
CA SER A 144 -10.65 6.93 1.31
C SER A 144 -10.33 7.10 2.79
N CYS A 145 -9.28 6.45 3.31
CA CYS A 145 -8.81 6.69 4.67
C CYS A 145 -8.36 8.13 4.87
N SER A 146 -7.54 8.65 3.97
CA SER A 146 -7.05 10.02 4.07
C SER A 146 -8.16 11.05 3.95
N LEU A 147 -9.15 10.82 3.08
CA LEU A 147 -10.34 11.69 2.99
C LEU A 147 -11.21 11.65 4.25
N LEU A 148 -11.35 10.48 4.88
CA LEU A 148 -12.08 10.37 6.15
C LEU A 148 -11.30 11.04 7.28
N MET A 149 -9.98 10.84 7.34
CA MET A 149 -9.12 11.51 8.30
C MET A 149 -9.17 13.04 8.12
N SER A 150 -9.15 13.57 6.89
CA SER A 150 -9.25 15.02 6.70
C SER A 150 -10.57 15.62 7.17
N VAL A 151 -11.64 14.82 7.22
CA VAL A 151 -12.96 15.28 7.66
C VAL A 151 -13.13 15.12 9.17
N TYR A 152 -12.73 13.98 9.73
CA TYR A 152 -13.00 13.62 11.13
C TYR A 152 -11.82 13.87 12.07
N HIS A 153 -10.59 13.89 11.56
CA HIS A 153 -9.34 14.06 12.31
C HIS A 153 -8.36 14.99 11.58
N PRO A 154 -8.74 16.26 11.33
CA PRO A 154 -7.89 17.21 10.60
C PRO A 154 -6.57 17.50 11.32
N ASP A 155 -6.50 17.29 12.63
CA ASP A 155 -5.34 17.50 13.51
C ASP A 155 -4.44 16.27 13.66
N PHE A 156 -4.74 15.16 12.97
CA PHE A 156 -4.00 13.91 13.10
C PHE A 156 -2.47 14.07 12.92
N ASP A 157 -2.02 14.85 11.95
CA ASP A 157 -0.59 15.09 11.73
C ASP A 157 0.07 15.79 12.91
N ALA A 158 -0.62 16.72 13.55
CA ALA A 158 -0.12 17.39 14.75
C ALA A 158 0.02 16.40 15.92
N ILE A 159 -0.94 15.49 16.07
CA ILE A 159 -0.90 14.41 17.07
C ILE A 159 0.32 13.51 16.83
N VAL A 160 0.51 13.06 15.58
CA VAL A 160 1.64 12.19 15.20
C VAL A 160 2.98 12.88 15.47
N MET A 161 3.11 14.15 15.09
CA MET A 161 4.35 14.91 15.26
C MET A 161 4.67 15.17 16.72
N ASN A 162 3.67 15.50 17.54
CA ASN A 162 3.86 15.65 18.99
C ASN A 162 4.25 14.33 19.65
N TRP A 163 3.71 13.20 19.19
CA TRP A 163 4.08 11.88 19.70
C TRP A 163 5.51 11.46 19.32
N LEU A 164 5.92 11.72 18.08
CA LEU A 164 7.28 11.41 17.60
C LEU A 164 8.34 12.36 18.17
N PHE A 165 7.99 13.63 18.35
CA PHE A 165 8.90 14.70 18.74
C PHE A 165 8.29 15.55 19.87
N PRO A 166 8.12 14.97 21.07
CA PRO A 166 7.48 15.67 22.19
C PRO A 166 8.29 16.92 22.57
N GLY A 167 7.59 18.06 22.67
CA GLY A 167 8.19 19.36 23.00
C GLY A 167 8.86 20.09 21.84
N SER A 168 8.79 19.56 20.61
CA SER A 168 9.21 20.31 19.42
C SER A 168 8.17 21.37 19.05
N THR A 169 8.60 22.63 18.91
CA THR A 169 7.80 23.72 18.34
C THR A 169 7.85 23.68 16.82
N LEU A 170 7.64 22.51 16.21
CA LEU A 170 7.53 22.39 14.76
C LEU A 170 6.21 23.04 14.35
N ASP A 171 6.27 24.35 14.11
CA ASP A 171 5.20 25.12 13.49
C ASP A 171 5.06 24.64 12.04
N LEU A 172 4.12 23.73 11.82
CA LEU A 172 3.83 23.17 10.51
C LEU A 172 3.05 24.13 9.61
N GLY A 173 2.82 25.37 10.04
CA GLY A 173 2.13 26.38 9.23
C GLY A 173 0.77 25.87 8.73
N MET A 174 -0.10 25.46 9.67
CA MET A 174 -1.51 25.21 9.38
C MET A 174 -2.28 26.53 9.31
#